data_AF-A0A497ANT9-F1
#
_entry.id   AF-A0A497ANT9-F1
#
_cell.length_a   1.000
_cell.length_b   1.000
_cell.length_c   1.000
_cell.angle_alpha   90.00
_cell.angle_beta   90.00
_cell.angle_gamma   90.00
#
_symmetry.space_group_name_H-M   'P 1'
#
loop_
_entity.id
_entity.type
_entity.pdbx_description
1 polymer ?
#
loop_
_entity_poly.entity_id
_entity_poly.type
_entity_poly.pdbx_seq_one_letter_code
_entity_poly.pdbx_strand_id
1 'polypeptide(L)'
;MDLKAAVGLNAGELLAFVGAGGKTTTAWRLLCQIVDSGERVVFTTTTHIFRPRDASLFLTPAPAPAEIARRLGEAPALVLAAGPGESGDPEHAARSPYPADPVKLVGLEPEVLSDLARQMPHVTWLVEADGARRRLLKAPAEYEPVIPSEADRVVIVAGLDAIGKPLDERTVHRPEIAARLLGVPPGAVVTTEMVVKLIGHPSGGLKGIPACAEVVVLLAQWADCSGIYADAVMQALLPNRRIARTVLVNFGKP
;
A
#
# COMPACT_ATOMS: atom_id res chain seq x y z
N MET A 1 2.50 10.05 -15.41
CA MET A 1 3.49 10.27 -14.33
C MET A 1 4.31 9.01 -14.17
N ASP A 2 5.63 9.13 -14.11
CA ASP A 2 6.51 8.04 -13.71
C ASP A 2 6.41 7.86 -12.19
N LEU A 3 5.67 6.83 -11.76
CA LEU A 3 5.40 6.57 -10.35
C LEU A 3 6.62 5.91 -9.69
N LYS A 4 7.36 5.09 -10.43
CA LYS A 4 8.62 4.48 -9.99
C LYS A 4 9.62 5.56 -9.58
N ALA A 5 9.85 6.55 -10.44
CA ALA A 5 10.73 7.68 -10.13
C ALA A 5 10.18 8.53 -8.97
N ALA A 6 8.86 8.80 -8.95
CA ALA A 6 8.25 9.62 -7.91
C ALA A 6 8.40 9.02 -6.51
N VAL A 7 8.22 7.70 -6.37
CA VAL A 7 8.45 7.01 -5.09
C VAL A 7 9.93 6.71 -4.83
N GLY A 8 10.82 6.94 -5.79
CA GLY A 8 12.26 6.70 -5.65
C GLY A 8 12.68 5.23 -5.72
N LEU A 9 11.86 4.40 -6.35
CA LEU A 9 12.07 2.95 -6.42
C LEU A 9 13.27 2.60 -7.31
N ASN A 10 14.24 1.91 -6.74
CA ASN A 10 15.34 1.27 -7.47
C ASN A 10 15.02 -0.20 -7.79
N ALA A 11 15.65 -0.74 -8.83
CA ALA A 11 15.51 -2.14 -9.18
C ALA A 11 15.99 -3.04 -8.04
N GLY A 12 15.21 -4.07 -7.69
CA GLY A 12 15.57 -5.06 -6.66
C GLY A 12 15.14 -4.70 -5.23
N GLU A 13 14.56 -3.52 -4.99
CA GLU A 13 14.11 -3.11 -3.66
C GLU A 13 12.81 -3.79 -3.22
N LEU A 14 12.63 -3.93 -1.90
CA LEU A 14 11.37 -4.27 -1.26
C LEU A 14 10.61 -3.01 -0.84
N LEU A 15 9.44 -2.82 -1.42
CA LEU A 15 8.50 -1.75 -1.10
C LEU A 15 7.27 -2.30 -0.41
N ALA A 16 6.99 -1.79 0.80
CA ALA A 16 5.76 -2.07 1.52
C ALA A 16 4.77 -0.90 1.41
N PHE A 17 3.50 -1.21 1.12
CA PHE A 17 2.41 -0.24 1.09
C PHE A 17 1.56 -0.38 2.35
N VAL A 18 1.37 0.74 3.05
CA VAL A 18 0.52 0.84 4.24
C VAL A 18 -0.50 1.97 4.09
N GLY A 19 -1.51 2.01 4.96
CA GLY A 19 -2.53 3.07 4.93
C GLY A 19 -3.72 2.72 4.03
N ALA A 20 -4.28 3.70 3.32
CA ALA A 20 -5.56 3.57 2.63
C ALA A 20 -5.70 4.53 1.44
N GLY A 21 -6.72 4.33 0.60
CA GLY A 21 -7.03 5.26 -0.50
C GLY A 21 -6.32 4.99 -1.83
N GLY A 22 -5.73 3.80 -2.03
CA GLY A 22 -5.19 3.42 -3.34
C GLY A 22 -3.98 2.48 -3.33
N LYS A 23 -3.75 1.70 -2.27
CA LYS A 23 -2.58 0.83 -2.14
C LYS A 23 -2.45 -0.17 -3.29
N THR A 24 -3.46 -1.02 -3.48
CA THR A 24 -3.49 -1.99 -4.59
C THR A 24 -3.34 -1.31 -5.94
N THR A 25 -4.01 -0.17 -6.16
CA THR A 25 -3.90 0.60 -7.41
C THR A 25 -2.49 1.13 -7.64
N THR A 26 -1.84 1.64 -6.59
CA THR A 26 -0.45 2.11 -6.61
C THR A 26 0.50 0.97 -6.92
N ALA A 27 0.39 -0.13 -6.17
CA ALA A 27 1.23 -1.31 -6.33
C ALA A 27 1.08 -1.91 -7.73
N TRP A 28 -0.15 -2.00 -8.25
CA TRP A 28 -0.39 -2.50 -9.60
C TRP A 28 0.17 -1.59 -10.69
N ARG A 29 0.01 -0.26 -10.58
CA ARG A 29 0.63 0.68 -11.52
C ARG A 29 2.16 0.61 -11.49
N LEU A 30 2.76 0.47 -10.30
CA LEU A 30 4.20 0.26 -10.16
C LEU A 30 4.63 -1.06 -10.79
N LEU A 31 3.90 -2.15 -10.56
CA LEU A 31 4.15 -3.45 -11.21
C LEU A 31 4.21 -3.29 -12.73
N CYS A 32 3.23 -2.63 -13.35
CA CYS A 32 3.23 -2.39 -14.79
C CYS A 32 4.47 -1.59 -15.23
N GLN A 33 4.80 -0.49 -14.54
CA GLN A 33 5.98 0.32 -14.88
C GLN A 33 7.31 -0.43 -14.73
N ILE A 34 7.43 -1.32 -13.74
CA ILE A 34 8.62 -2.15 -13.55
C ILE A 34 8.75 -3.14 -14.71
N VAL A 35 7.65 -3.81 -15.09
CA VAL A 35 7.62 -4.71 -16.25
C VAL A 35 7.98 -3.98 -17.54
N ASP A 36 7.41 -2.79 -17.77
CA ASP A 36 7.69 -1.97 -18.95
C ASP A 36 9.16 -1.52 -19.01
N SER A 37 9.83 -1.41 -17.86
CA SER A 37 11.28 -1.15 -17.77
C SER A 37 12.17 -2.39 -17.98
N GLY A 38 11.58 -3.57 -18.26
CA GLY A 38 12.30 -4.82 -18.48
C GLY A 38 12.77 -5.52 -17.20
N GLU A 39 12.31 -5.05 -16.04
CA GLU A 39 12.67 -5.60 -14.73
C GLU A 39 11.70 -6.69 -14.27
N ARG A 40 12.09 -7.44 -13.24
CA ARG A 40 11.29 -8.52 -12.65
C ARG A 40 10.66 -8.06 -11.34
N VAL A 41 9.39 -8.39 -11.16
CA VAL A 41 8.63 -7.93 -9.99
C VAL A 41 7.75 -9.04 -9.40
N VAL A 42 7.74 -9.10 -8.07
CA VAL A 42 6.78 -9.88 -7.30
C VAL A 42 5.80 -8.92 -6.63
N PHE A 43 4.50 -9.15 -6.83
CA PHE A 43 3.45 -8.51 -6.06
C PHE A 43 2.86 -9.49 -5.05
N THR A 44 2.82 -9.10 -3.78
CA THR A 44 2.39 -9.96 -2.68
C THR A 44 1.75 -9.13 -1.57
N THR A 45 1.36 -9.79 -0.49
CA THR A 45 0.74 -9.17 0.67
C THR A 45 1.10 -9.95 1.93
N THR A 46 1.11 -9.28 3.08
CA THR A 46 1.07 -9.91 4.40
C THR A 46 -0.35 -9.95 4.98
N THR A 47 -1.34 -9.45 4.24
CA THR A 47 -2.75 -9.46 4.62
C THR A 47 -3.60 -10.13 3.55
N HIS A 48 -4.50 -9.39 2.88
CA HIS A 48 -5.42 -9.94 1.89
C HIS A 48 -5.57 -9.05 0.67
N ILE A 49 -5.25 -9.59 -0.49
CA ILE A 49 -5.52 -8.99 -1.82
C ILE A 49 -6.60 -9.79 -2.54
N PHE A 50 -7.27 -9.18 -3.52
CA PHE A 50 -8.16 -9.95 -4.39
C PHE A 50 -7.34 -10.77 -5.38
N ARG A 51 -7.79 -12.00 -5.64
CA ARG A 51 -7.17 -12.91 -6.61
C ARG A 51 -7.25 -12.30 -8.02
N PRO A 52 -6.12 -12.03 -8.68
CA PRO A 52 -6.13 -11.60 -10.08
C PRO A 52 -6.50 -12.77 -11.00
N ARG A 53 -7.22 -12.48 -12.09
CA ARG A 53 -7.60 -13.46 -13.12
C ARG A 53 -6.53 -13.63 -14.20
N ASP A 54 -5.96 -12.51 -14.65
CA ASP A 54 -5.09 -12.48 -15.83
C ASP A 54 -3.61 -12.27 -15.48
N ALA A 55 -3.20 -12.66 -14.27
CA ALA A 55 -1.82 -12.53 -13.80
C ALA A 55 -1.22 -13.91 -13.50
N SER A 56 0.10 -14.03 -13.68
CA SER A 56 0.84 -15.20 -13.21
C SER A 56 0.69 -15.29 -11.69
N LEU A 57 0.00 -16.32 -11.21
CA LEU A 57 -0.31 -16.52 -9.80
C LEU A 57 0.40 -17.77 -9.28
N PHE A 58 1.12 -17.63 -8.18
CA PHE A 58 1.73 -18.72 -7.46
C PHE A 58 1.25 -18.74 -6.01
N LEU A 59 0.60 -19.84 -5.62
CA LEU A 59 0.04 -20.04 -4.29
C LEU A 59 0.86 -21.09 -3.55
N THR A 60 1.60 -20.67 -2.53
CA THR A 60 2.33 -21.57 -1.63
C THR A 60 2.67 -20.85 -0.34
N PRO A 61 2.50 -21.48 0.84
CA PRO A 61 2.93 -20.89 2.11
C PRO A 61 4.45 -20.92 2.29
N ALA A 62 5.16 -21.74 1.52
CA ALA A 62 6.61 -21.93 1.60
C ALA A 62 7.25 -21.83 0.20
N PRO A 63 7.29 -20.64 -0.40
CA PRO A 63 7.89 -20.46 -1.72
C PRO A 63 9.41 -20.63 -1.66
N ALA A 64 9.97 -21.37 -2.62
CA ALA A 64 11.41 -21.51 -2.79
C ALA A 64 11.93 -20.47 -3.81
N PRO A 65 13.06 -19.77 -3.56
CA PRO A 65 13.62 -18.79 -4.48
C PRO A 65 13.81 -19.30 -5.91
N ALA A 66 14.25 -20.57 -6.06
CA ALA A 66 14.46 -21.18 -7.37
C ALA A 66 13.15 -21.31 -8.18
N GLU A 67 12.02 -21.60 -7.53
CA GLU A 67 10.73 -21.71 -8.20
C GLU A 67 10.16 -20.34 -8.56
N ILE A 68 10.36 -19.33 -7.70
CA ILE A 68 10.04 -17.94 -8.03
C ILE A 68 10.85 -17.49 -9.24
N ALA A 69 12.17 -17.72 -9.24
CA ALA A 69 13.05 -17.35 -10.34
C ALA A 69 12.65 -18.02 -11.66
N ARG A 70 12.31 -19.31 -11.63
CA ARG A 70 11.81 -20.05 -12.80
C ARG A 70 10.56 -19.40 -13.39
N ARG A 71 9.57 -19.09 -12.54
CA ARG A 71 8.32 -18.42 -12.97
C ARG A 71 8.55 -17.00 -13.48
N LEU A 72 9.47 -16.26 -12.87
CA LEU A 72 9.87 -14.94 -13.34
C LEU A 72 10.63 -14.98 -14.68
N GLY A 73 11.21 -16.14 -15.02
CA GLY A 73 11.75 -16.42 -16.35
C GLY A 73 10.67 -16.57 -17.43
N GLU A 74 9.49 -17.07 -17.05
CA GLU A 74 8.33 -17.26 -17.93
C GLU A 74 7.49 -15.99 -18.08
N ALA A 75 7.36 -15.21 -17.01
CA ALA A 75 6.61 -13.96 -16.98
C ALA A 75 7.33 -12.89 -16.14
N PRO A 76 7.39 -11.62 -16.58
CA PRO A 76 8.12 -10.56 -15.87
C PRO A 76 7.50 -10.15 -14.52
N ALA A 77 6.23 -10.48 -14.30
CA ALA A 77 5.54 -10.25 -13.05
C ALA A 77 4.96 -11.55 -12.49
N LEU A 78 5.06 -11.70 -11.17
CA LEU A 78 4.45 -12.80 -10.42
C LEU A 78 3.63 -12.26 -9.26
N VAL A 79 2.39 -12.72 -9.13
CA VAL A 79 1.60 -12.55 -7.91
C VAL A 79 1.82 -13.74 -7.01
N LEU A 80 2.29 -13.49 -5.79
CA LEU A 80 2.65 -14.51 -4.81
C LEU A 80 1.78 -14.37 -3.56
N ALA A 81 1.21 -15.48 -3.10
CA ALA A 81 0.44 -15.53 -1.87
C ALA A 81 0.54 -16.92 -1.22
N ALA A 82 0.21 -17.04 0.07
CA ALA A 82 0.25 -18.31 0.79
C ALA A 82 -0.78 -19.31 0.28
N GLY A 83 -1.97 -18.81 -0.08
CA GLY A 83 -3.08 -19.65 -0.52
C GLY A 83 -4.35 -18.85 -0.79
N PRO A 84 -5.44 -19.53 -1.21
CA PRO A 84 -6.76 -18.91 -1.25
C PRO A 84 -7.26 -18.66 0.17
N GLY A 85 -7.95 -17.55 0.36
CA GLY A 85 -8.63 -17.17 1.59
C GLY A 85 -10.15 -17.13 1.41
N GLU A 86 -10.81 -16.30 2.22
CA GLU A 86 -12.27 -16.16 2.21
C GLU A 86 -12.82 -15.50 0.94
N SER A 87 -14.11 -15.71 0.68
CA SER A 87 -14.85 -14.94 -0.31
C SER A 87 -14.88 -13.48 0.08
N GLY A 88 -14.52 -12.60 -0.86
CA GLY A 88 -14.66 -11.17 -0.71
C GLY A 88 -15.91 -10.63 -1.40
N ASP A 89 -16.18 -9.36 -1.19
CA ASP A 89 -17.28 -8.66 -1.84
C ASP A 89 -17.05 -8.57 -3.38
N PRO A 90 -17.99 -9.04 -4.22
CA PRO A 90 -17.87 -8.97 -5.67
C PRO A 90 -17.81 -7.56 -6.25
N GLU A 91 -18.55 -6.61 -5.68
CA GLU A 91 -18.47 -5.20 -6.06
C GLU A 91 -17.11 -4.62 -5.68
N HIS A 92 -16.50 -5.14 -4.60
CA HIS A 92 -15.14 -4.78 -4.23
C HIS A 92 -14.11 -5.31 -5.24
N ALA A 93 -14.23 -6.57 -5.63
CA ALA A 93 -13.35 -7.19 -6.61
C ALA A 93 -13.45 -6.49 -7.98
N ALA A 94 -14.66 -6.13 -8.42
CA ALA A 94 -14.92 -5.46 -9.70
C ALA A 94 -14.26 -4.08 -9.83
N ARG A 95 -13.96 -3.39 -8.72
CA ARG A 95 -13.25 -2.10 -8.72
C ARG A 95 -11.74 -2.24 -8.44
N SER A 96 -11.20 -3.45 -8.48
CA SER A 96 -9.76 -3.67 -8.39
C SER A 96 -9.06 -3.07 -9.63
N PRO A 97 -7.78 -2.66 -9.52
CA PRO A 97 -7.03 -2.11 -10.66
C PRO A 97 -6.69 -3.16 -11.73
N TYR A 98 -7.12 -4.40 -11.52
CA TYR A 98 -6.96 -5.54 -12.43
C TYR A 98 -8.23 -6.41 -12.41
N PRO A 99 -8.48 -7.20 -13.46
CA PRO A 99 -9.53 -8.20 -13.46
C PRO A 99 -9.33 -9.16 -12.27
N ALA A 100 -10.26 -9.16 -11.33
CA ALA A 100 -10.13 -9.92 -10.09
C ALA A 100 -11.36 -10.81 -9.83
N ASP A 101 -11.11 -11.96 -9.21
CA ASP A 101 -12.15 -12.80 -8.63
C ASP A 101 -12.52 -12.30 -7.23
N PRO A 102 -13.77 -12.52 -6.77
CA PRO A 102 -14.21 -12.21 -5.42
C PRO A 102 -13.66 -13.20 -4.39
N VAL A 103 -12.39 -13.60 -4.53
CA VAL A 103 -11.67 -14.48 -3.60
C VAL A 103 -10.49 -13.70 -3.07
N LYS A 104 -10.35 -13.63 -1.75
CA LYS A 104 -9.16 -13.08 -1.12
C LYS A 104 -8.01 -14.08 -1.18
N LEU A 105 -6.79 -13.61 -1.33
CA LEU A 105 -5.58 -14.40 -1.15
C LEU A 105 -5.03 -14.14 0.24
N VAL A 106 -4.55 -15.18 0.92
CA VAL A 106 -3.90 -15.07 2.23
C VAL A 106 -2.44 -14.67 2.01
N GLY A 107 -2.00 -13.64 2.73
CA GLY A 107 -0.64 -13.16 2.69
C GLY A 107 0.39 -14.14 3.23
N LEU A 108 1.65 -13.92 2.87
CA LEU A 108 2.79 -14.63 3.45
C LEU A 108 3.19 -13.98 4.78
N GLU A 109 3.80 -14.78 5.65
CA GLU A 109 4.43 -14.27 6.87
C GLU A 109 5.55 -13.27 6.52
N PRO A 110 5.71 -12.17 7.28
CA PRO A 110 6.67 -11.12 6.97
C PRO A 110 8.12 -11.62 6.97
N GLU A 111 8.47 -12.62 7.79
CA GLU A 111 9.79 -13.24 7.84
C GLU A 111 10.09 -14.01 6.55
N VAL A 112 9.08 -14.70 5.98
CA VAL A 112 9.25 -15.40 4.70
C VAL A 112 9.53 -14.40 3.58
N LEU A 113 8.79 -13.28 3.53
CA LEU A 113 9.03 -12.23 2.54
C LEU A 113 10.41 -11.59 2.69
N SER A 114 10.80 -11.32 3.93
CA SER A 114 12.10 -10.79 4.32
C SER A 114 13.25 -11.67 3.82
N ASP A 115 13.16 -12.97 4.07
CA ASP A 115 14.16 -13.95 3.64
C ASP A 115 14.22 -14.11 2.12
N LEU A 116 13.08 -14.07 1.43
CA LEU A 116 13.04 -14.15 -0.03
C LEU A 116 13.67 -12.92 -0.68
N ALA A 117 13.33 -11.72 -0.21
CA ALA A 117 13.88 -10.48 -0.75
C ALA A 117 15.39 -10.42 -0.59
N ARG A 118 15.91 -10.84 0.57
CA ARG A 118 17.35 -10.95 0.82
C ARG A 118 18.05 -11.93 -0.12
N GLN A 119 17.40 -13.04 -0.47
CA GLN A 119 17.93 -14.06 -1.38
C GLN A 119 17.77 -13.70 -2.86
N MET A 120 16.93 -12.71 -3.18
CA MET A 120 16.58 -12.33 -4.55
C MET A 120 16.78 -10.82 -4.78
N PRO A 121 17.99 -10.26 -4.61
CA PRO A 121 18.26 -8.82 -4.67
C PRO A 121 18.10 -8.20 -6.08
N HIS A 122 17.82 -9.01 -7.09
CA HIS A 122 17.57 -8.55 -8.47
C HIS A 122 16.07 -8.50 -8.82
N VAL A 123 15.20 -8.87 -7.87
CA VAL A 123 13.74 -8.88 -8.05
C VAL A 123 13.16 -7.79 -7.17
N THR A 124 12.34 -6.93 -7.75
CA THR A 124 11.61 -5.91 -6.99
C THR A 124 10.40 -6.54 -6.29
N TRP A 125 10.19 -6.23 -5.02
CA TRP A 125 9.08 -6.78 -4.23
C TRP A 125 8.10 -5.67 -3.86
N LEU A 126 6.84 -5.85 -4.23
CA LEU A 126 5.73 -4.95 -3.89
C LEU A 126 4.82 -5.67 -2.90
N VAL A 127 4.76 -5.18 -1.66
CA VAL A 127 4.07 -5.84 -0.55
C VAL A 127 2.93 -4.96 -0.02
N GLU A 128 1.68 -5.39 -0.13
CA GLU A 128 0.60 -4.76 0.65
C GLU A 128 0.65 -5.26 2.10
N ALA A 129 1.05 -4.37 3.02
CA ALA A 129 1.36 -4.73 4.41
C ALA A 129 0.18 -4.56 5.38
N ASP A 130 -0.97 -4.08 4.90
CA ASP A 130 -2.14 -3.86 5.74
C ASP A 130 -3.50 -3.80 4.98
N GLY A 131 -4.59 -4.17 5.65
CA GLY A 131 -5.95 -4.10 5.09
C GLY A 131 -6.63 -2.76 5.40
N ALA A 132 -7.35 -2.16 4.44
CA ALA A 132 -8.06 -0.88 4.67
C ALA A 132 -9.53 -0.87 4.24
N ARG A 133 -10.08 -2.00 3.78
CA ARG A 133 -11.49 -2.14 3.34
C ARG A 133 -11.96 -1.02 2.39
N ARG A 134 -11.09 -0.57 1.47
CA ARG A 134 -11.33 0.51 0.49
C ARG A 134 -11.68 1.87 1.11
N ARG A 135 -11.22 2.16 2.33
CA ARG A 135 -11.32 3.49 2.93
C ARG A 135 -10.26 4.43 2.36
N LEU A 136 -10.43 5.72 2.62
CA LEU A 136 -9.55 6.78 2.12
C LEU A 136 -8.40 7.05 3.08
N LEU A 137 -8.67 6.97 4.39
CA LEU A 137 -7.66 7.05 5.44
C LEU A 137 -7.71 5.81 6.32
N LYS A 138 -6.71 5.64 7.18
CA LYS A 138 -6.63 4.54 8.11
C LYS A 138 -5.86 4.91 9.37
N ALA A 139 -6.33 4.40 10.51
CA ALA A 139 -5.51 4.20 11.69
C ALA A 139 -5.21 2.71 11.89
N PRO A 140 -3.94 2.31 12.09
CA PRO A 140 -3.58 0.92 12.30
C PRO A 140 -4.05 0.42 13.67
N ALA A 141 -4.46 -0.85 13.75
CA ALA A 141 -4.71 -1.54 15.03
C ALA A 141 -3.38 -2.00 15.64
N GLU A 142 -3.41 -2.57 16.84
CA GLU A 142 -2.22 -3.04 17.56
C GLU A 142 -1.33 -3.99 16.77
N TYR A 143 -1.93 -4.98 16.09
CA TYR A 143 -1.24 -6.00 15.29
C TYR A 143 -0.88 -5.57 13.86
N GLU A 144 -1.19 -4.33 13.47
CA GLU A 144 -0.89 -3.79 12.14
C GLU A 144 0.01 -2.54 12.22
N PRO A 145 0.71 -2.17 11.14
CA PRO A 145 0.89 -2.92 9.89
C PRO A 145 1.87 -4.09 10.06
N VAL A 146 1.80 -5.08 9.17
CA VAL A 146 2.71 -6.24 9.14
C VAL A 146 3.74 -6.00 8.04
N ILE A 147 4.74 -5.15 8.33
CA ILE A 147 5.77 -4.72 7.38
C ILE A 147 6.97 -5.68 7.48
N PRO A 148 7.47 -6.24 6.36
CA PRO A 148 8.73 -7.00 6.35
C PRO A 148 9.90 -6.14 6.85
N SER A 149 10.80 -6.71 7.68
CA SER A 149 11.93 -5.96 8.24
C SER A 149 12.92 -5.47 7.18
N GLU A 150 12.96 -6.14 6.04
CA GLU A 150 13.82 -5.89 4.89
C GLU A 150 13.23 -4.85 3.94
N ALA A 151 12.12 -4.18 4.32
CA ALA A 151 11.59 -3.09 3.52
C ALA A 151 12.61 -1.96 3.38
N ASP A 152 13.13 -1.78 2.16
CA ASP A 152 13.96 -0.62 1.80
C ASP A 152 13.13 0.66 1.84
N ARG A 153 11.84 0.54 1.53
CA ARG A 153 10.90 1.67 1.49
C ARG A 153 9.52 1.29 1.96
N VAL A 154 8.90 2.21 2.71
CA VAL A 154 7.50 2.13 3.09
C VAL A 154 6.73 3.31 2.47
N VAL A 155 5.74 2.98 1.66
CA VAL A 155 4.82 3.94 1.03
C VAL A 155 3.54 4.03 1.85
N ILE A 156 3.36 5.12 2.58
CA ILE A 156 2.11 5.44 3.28
C ILE A 156 1.15 6.04 2.28
N VAL A 157 0.09 5.30 1.94
CA VAL A 157 -0.95 5.79 1.04
C VAL A 157 -2.06 6.45 1.85
N ALA A 158 -2.49 7.64 1.42
CA ALA A 158 -3.62 8.37 1.99
C ALA A 158 -4.45 9.06 0.91
N GLY A 159 -5.77 8.88 0.93
CA GLY A 159 -6.70 9.51 0.00
C GLY A 159 -7.09 10.92 0.43
N LEU A 160 -6.77 11.93 -0.38
CA LEU A 160 -7.11 13.34 -0.15
C LEU A 160 -8.62 13.60 -0.16
N ASP A 161 -9.37 12.77 -0.89
CA ASP A 161 -10.84 12.83 -0.93
C ASP A 161 -11.50 12.57 0.43
N ALA A 162 -10.74 12.23 1.48
CA ALA A 162 -11.24 12.15 2.84
C ALA A 162 -11.49 13.53 3.46
N ILE A 163 -10.78 14.56 3.02
CA ILE A 163 -10.91 15.92 3.56
C ILE A 163 -12.33 16.44 3.29
N GLY A 164 -12.96 17.00 4.32
CA GLY A 164 -14.34 17.47 4.27
C GLY A 164 -15.40 16.37 4.49
N LYS A 165 -14.99 15.09 4.63
CA LYS A 165 -15.90 13.99 4.96
C LYS A 165 -15.91 13.69 6.47
N PRO A 166 -16.95 13.03 6.98
CA PRO A 166 -16.99 12.60 8.39
C PRO A 166 -15.90 11.57 8.69
N LEU A 167 -15.28 11.67 9.86
CA LEU A 167 -14.40 10.67 10.43
C LEU A 167 -15.25 9.49 10.95
N ASP A 168 -15.65 8.63 10.02
CA ASP A 168 -16.53 7.48 10.25
C ASP A 168 -16.03 6.23 9.50
N GLU A 169 -16.76 5.12 9.65
CA GLU A 169 -16.40 3.84 9.05
C GLU A 169 -16.48 3.84 7.52
N ARG A 170 -17.06 4.86 6.88
CA ARG A 170 -17.15 4.98 5.42
C ARG A 170 -15.92 5.68 4.84
N THR A 171 -15.35 6.61 5.60
CA THR A 171 -14.20 7.43 5.18
C THR A 171 -12.88 6.87 5.69
N VAL A 172 -12.83 6.45 6.95
CA VAL A 172 -11.60 6.07 7.67
C VAL A 172 -11.69 4.63 8.12
N HIS A 173 -10.65 3.84 7.87
CA HIS A 173 -10.56 2.50 8.43
C HIS A 173 -10.17 2.59 9.91
N ARG A 174 -11.02 2.03 10.78
CA ARG A 174 -10.93 2.12 12.25
C ARG A 174 -11.02 3.57 12.76
N PRO A 175 -12.16 4.25 12.51
CA PRO A 175 -12.33 5.67 12.85
C PRO A 175 -12.19 5.93 14.35
N GLU A 176 -12.51 4.99 15.23
CA GLU A 176 -12.39 5.14 16.68
C GLU A 176 -10.93 5.29 17.13
N ILE A 177 -10.01 4.56 16.48
CA ILE A 177 -8.57 4.68 16.72
C ILE A 177 -8.09 6.03 16.19
N ALA A 178 -8.50 6.40 14.96
CA ALA A 178 -8.13 7.68 14.38
C ALA A 178 -8.60 8.87 15.24
N ALA A 179 -9.85 8.85 15.70
CA ALA A 179 -10.43 9.85 16.58
C ALA A 179 -9.63 10.00 17.89
N ARG A 180 -9.23 8.87 18.49
CA ARG A 180 -8.40 8.85 19.71
C ARG A 180 -7.00 9.42 19.46
N LEU A 181 -6.33 9.02 18.38
CA LEU A 181 -5.00 9.53 18.02
C LEU A 181 -5.01 11.03 17.72
N LEU A 182 -6.11 11.53 17.15
CA LEU A 182 -6.27 12.92 16.77
C LEU A 182 -6.84 13.80 17.90
N GLY A 183 -7.39 13.20 18.97
CA GLY A 183 -8.03 13.92 20.06
C GLY A 183 -9.34 14.60 19.65
N VAL A 184 -10.13 13.98 18.78
CA VAL A 184 -11.36 14.55 18.20
C VAL A 184 -12.57 13.63 18.45
N PRO A 185 -13.80 14.16 18.48
CA PRO A 185 -14.99 13.32 18.63
C PRO A 185 -15.24 12.45 17.38
N PRO A 186 -15.88 11.28 17.52
CA PRO A 186 -16.34 10.49 16.38
C PRO A 186 -17.22 11.30 15.43
N GLY A 187 -17.07 11.09 14.11
CA GLY A 187 -17.83 11.82 13.10
C GLY A 187 -17.37 13.25 12.84
N ALA A 188 -16.32 13.75 13.52
CA ALA A 188 -15.71 15.04 13.20
C ALA A 188 -15.36 15.15 11.71
N VAL A 189 -15.50 16.33 11.14
CA VAL A 189 -15.12 16.56 9.74
C VAL A 189 -13.61 16.47 9.62
N VAL A 190 -13.14 15.60 8.73
CA VAL A 190 -11.71 15.39 8.46
C VAL A 190 -11.13 16.67 7.85
N THR A 191 -10.13 17.25 8.51
CA THR A 191 -9.41 18.43 8.04
C THR A 191 -8.04 18.06 7.47
N THR A 192 -7.43 18.97 6.73
CA THR A 192 -6.02 18.89 6.30
C THR A 192 -5.07 18.61 7.47
N GLU A 193 -5.26 19.32 8.59
CA GLU A 193 -4.45 19.14 9.80
C GLU A 193 -4.60 17.73 10.40
N MET A 194 -5.82 17.18 10.41
CA MET A 194 -6.06 15.81 10.86
C MET A 194 -5.34 14.78 9.98
N VAL A 195 -5.35 14.98 8.64
CA VAL A 195 -4.63 14.11 7.70
C VAL A 195 -3.12 14.14 7.98
N VAL A 196 -2.55 15.33 8.08
CA VAL A 196 -1.11 15.51 8.36
C VAL A 196 -0.73 14.86 9.69
N LYS A 197 -1.50 15.13 10.75
CA LYS A 197 -1.29 14.53 12.08
C LYS A 197 -1.37 13.02 12.01
N LEU A 198 -2.39 12.45 11.39
CA LEU A 198 -2.57 10.99 11.33
C LEU A 198 -1.44 10.30 10.56
N ILE A 199 -1.03 10.84 9.40
CA ILE A 199 0.08 10.31 8.60
C ILE A 199 1.40 10.38 9.39
N GLY A 200 1.68 11.54 10.01
CA GLY A 200 2.91 11.77 10.76
C GLY A 200 2.94 11.19 12.17
N HIS A 201 1.85 10.55 12.64
CA HIS A 201 1.76 10.06 14.02
C HIS A 201 2.56 8.75 14.20
N PRO A 202 3.37 8.59 15.27
CA PRO A 202 4.13 7.36 15.55
C PRO A 202 3.26 6.10 15.70
N SER A 203 2.07 6.25 16.26
CA SER A 203 1.05 5.18 16.33
C SER A 203 0.03 5.22 15.17
N GLY A 204 0.23 6.10 14.20
CA GLY A 204 -0.61 6.26 13.00
C GLY A 204 0.14 5.81 11.74
N GLY A 205 0.31 6.70 10.76
CA GLY A 205 0.97 6.37 9.50
C GLY A 205 2.43 5.92 9.64
N LEU A 206 3.15 6.39 10.67
CA LEU A 206 4.54 5.99 10.92
C LEU A 206 4.69 4.71 11.77
N LYS A 207 3.58 4.05 12.14
CA LYS A 207 3.62 2.91 13.04
C LYS A 207 4.33 1.71 12.41
N GLY A 208 5.28 1.13 13.16
CA GLY A 208 5.93 -0.14 12.80
C GLY A 208 6.88 -0.06 11.61
N ILE A 209 7.11 1.14 11.05
CA ILE A 209 8.04 1.32 9.92
C ILE A 209 9.48 1.06 10.40
N PRO A 210 10.21 0.12 9.77
CA PRO A 210 11.61 -0.15 10.09
C PRO A 210 12.49 1.11 10.04
N ALA A 211 13.48 1.20 10.93
CA ALA A 211 14.36 2.37 11.00
C ALA A 211 15.19 2.56 9.72
N CYS A 212 15.57 1.47 9.06
CA CYS A 212 16.29 1.46 7.78
C CYS A 212 15.43 1.89 6.59
N ALA A 213 14.09 1.76 6.68
CA ALA A 213 13.22 2.05 5.56
C ALA A 213 13.10 3.56 5.31
N GLU A 214 13.21 3.94 4.03
CA GLU A 214 12.84 5.26 3.57
C GLU A 214 11.30 5.41 3.58
N VAL A 215 10.78 6.48 4.18
CA VAL A 215 9.32 6.71 4.21
C VAL A 215 8.92 7.65 3.10
N VAL A 216 7.95 7.19 2.31
CA VAL A 216 7.32 7.97 1.24
C VAL A 216 5.85 8.11 1.57
N VAL A 217 5.33 9.35 1.54
CA VAL A 217 3.89 9.56 1.61
C VAL A 217 3.34 9.71 0.21
N LEU A 218 2.39 8.86 -0.15
CA LEU A 218 1.65 8.95 -1.41
C LEU A 218 0.23 9.43 -1.13
N LEU A 219 -0.04 10.67 -1.56
CA LEU A 219 -1.35 11.28 -1.51
C LEU A 219 -2.12 10.92 -2.78
N ALA A 220 -3.15 10.10 -2.61
CA ALA A 220 -4.02 9.65 -3.69
C ALA A 220 -5.20 10.61 -3.86
N GLN A 221 -5.48 10.99 -5.09
CA GLN A 221 -6.63 11.81 -5.46
C GLN A 221 -7.48 11.07 -6.49
N TRP A 222 -8.79 11.01 -6.25
CA TRP A 222 -9.78 10.39 -7.15
C TRP A 222 -10.77 11.41 -7.72
N ALA A 223 -11.13 12.46 -6.97
CA ALA A 223 -11.95 13.57 -7.48
C ALA A 223 -11.09 14.81 -7.75
N ASP A 224 -11.37 15.51 -8.85
CA ASP A 224 -10.57 16.68 -9.29
C ASP A 224 -10.52 17.82 -8.27
N CYS A 225 -11.55 17.97 -7.42
CA CYS A 225 -11.64 19.05 -6.43
C CYS A 225 -10.76 18.84 -5.19
N SER A 226 -10.26 17.63 -4.93
CA SER A 226 -9.46 17.32 -3.72
C SER A 226 -8.00 17.79 -3.83
N GLY A 227 -7.53 18.11 -5.04
CA GLY A 227 -6.14 18.50 -5.32
C GLY A 227 -5.75 19.86 -4.76
N ILE A 228 -6.74 20.72 -4.45
CA ILE A 228 -6.50 22.03 -3.82
C ILE A 228 -5.83 21.91 -2.44
N TYR A 229 -5.97 20.75 -1.78
CA TYR A 229 -5.37 20.50 -0.47
C TYR A 229 -3.98 19.85 -0.56
N ALA A 230 -3.60 19.32 -1.73
CA ALA A 230 -2.40 18.50 -1.88
C ALA A 230 -1.14 19.25 -1.44
N ASP A 231 -0.92 20.44 -1.97
CA ASP A 231 0.26 21.25 -1.66
C ASP A 231 0.35 21.54 -0.16
N ALA A 232 -0.76 21.92 0.48
CA ALA A 232 -0.80 22.19 1.91
C ALA A 232 -0.45 20.95 2.76
N VAL A 233 -1.00 19.78 2.41
CA VAL A 233 -0.68 18.52 3.10
C VAL A 233 0.79 18.15 2.90
N MET A 234 1.29 18.21 1.66
CA MET A 234 2.67 17.85 1.33
C MET A 234 3.66 18.74 2.09
N GLN A 235 3.48 20.07 2.04
CA GLN A 235 4.34 21.02 2.74
C GLN A 235 4.32 20.83 4.26
N ALA A 236 3.17 20.47 4.84
CA ALA A 236 3.06 20.23 6.27
C ALA A 236 3.68 18.89 6.72
N LEU A 237 3.89 17.93 5.81
CA LEU A 237 4.52 16.63 6.10
C LEU A 237 6.04 16.67 6.02
N LEU A 238 6.62 17.49 5.13
CA LEU A 238 8.07 17.55 4.90
C LEU A 238 8.93 17.89 6.14
N PRO A 239 8.47 18.69 7.13
CA PRO A 239 9.22 18.91 8.36
C PRO A 239 9.41 17.66 9.22
N ASN A 240 8.63 16.60 9.01
CA ASN A 240 8.78 15.35 9.74
C ASN A 240 10.01 14.59 9.25
N ARG A 241 11.05 14.50 10.09
CA ARG A 241 12.34 13.88 9.76
C ARG A 241 12.28 12.41 9.32
N ARG A 242 11.19 11.68 9.62
CA ARG A 242 11.03 10.31 9.14
C ARG A 242 10.54 10.24 7.70
N ILE A 243 9.87 11.28 7.20
CA ILE A 243 9.31 11.34 5.85
C ILE A 243 10.37 11.90 4.90
N ALA A 244 10.84 11.07 3.98
CA ALA A 244 11.86 11.48 3.01
C ALA A 244 11.26 12.25 1.83
N ARG A 245 10.02 11.92 1.44
CA ARG A 245 9.35 12.53 0.28
C ARG A 245 7.84 12.41 0.36
N THR A 246 7.18 13.28 -0.38
CA THR A 246 5.73 13.28 -0.59
C THR A 246 5.43 13.25 -2.08
N VAL A 247 4.46 12.44 -2.50
CA VAL A 247 4.06 12.23 -3.90
C VAL A 247 2.56 12.43 -4.01
N LEU A 248 2.11 13.25 -4.97
CA LEU A 248 0.71 13.35 -5.35
C LEU A 248 0.45 12.45 -6.56
N VAL A 249 -0.60 11.62 -6.48
CA VAL A 249 -1.06 10.79 -7.60
C VAL A 249 -2.53 11.05 -7.85
N ASN A 250 -2.86 11.46 -9.07
CA ASN A 250 -4.24 11.48 -9.53
C ASN A 250 -4.58 10.15 -10.22
N PHE A 251 -5.52 9.40 -9.64
CA PHE A 251 -6.02 8.15 -10.21
C PHE A 251 -7.14 8.38 -11.23
N GLY A 252 -7.78 9.55 -11.23
CA GLY A 252 -9.03 9.83 -11.93
C GLY A 252 -10.23 9.22 -11.19
N LYS A 253 -11.45 9.49 -11.66
CA LYS A 253 -12.63 8.78 -11.15
C LYS A 253 -12.50 7.27 -11.47
N PRO A 254 -12.82 6.38 -10.52
CA PRO A 254 -12.89 4.95 -10.78
C PRO A 254 -14.04 4.61 -11.74
#